data_AF-A0A2V5VDD0-F1
#
_entry.id   AF-A0A2V5VDD0-F1
#
_cell.length_a   1.000
_cell.length_b   1.000
_cell.length_c   1.000
_cell.angle_alpha   90.00
_cell.angle_beta   90.00
_cell.angle_gamma   90.00
#
_symmetry.space_group_name_H-M   'P 1'
#
loop_
_entity.id
_entity.type
_entity.pdbx_description
1 polymer ?
#
loop_
_entity_poly.entity_id
_entity_poly.type
_entity_poly.pdbx_seq_one_letter_code
_entity_poly.pdbx_strand_id
1 'polypeptide(L)'
;IHPRFRTPHITTIWTGVVVGVVAMVTNIGELADLTNIGTLFAFILVCIGVNVLRRVDPERARPFRVPFVPVFPILGVLMCLALMLSLPVMTWIRFVVWLGIGLLIYFLYSVRHSKIRRGVDVGPTEDIPPPLIKT
;
A
#
# COMPACT_ATOMS: atom_id res chain seq x y z
N ILE A 1 -1.44 -21.96 7.96
CA ILE A 1 -2.57 -21.83 7.01
C ILE A 1 -3.51 -23.01 7.26
N HIS A 2 -4.83 -22.80 7.39
CA HIS A 2 -5.78 -23.89 7.64
C HIS A 2 -5.81 -24.83 6.41
N PRO A 3 -5.62 -26.16 6.56
CA PRO A 3 -5.49 -27.07 5.42
C PRO A 3 -6.70 -27.06 4.48
N ARG A 4 -7.91 -26.89 5.03
CA ARG A 4 -9.18 -26.91 4.29
C ARG A 4 -9.64 -25.55 3.72
N PHE A 5 -9.52 -24.47 4.49
CA PHE A 5 -10.02 -23.14 4.11
C PHE A 5 -8.93 -22.20 3.61
N ARG A 6 -7.68 -22.65 3.63
CA ARG A 6 -6.49 -21.86 3.29
C ARG A 6 -6.40 -20.51 4.00
N THR A 7 -7.07 -20.36 5.15
CA THR A 7 -7.05 -19.13 5.95
C THR A 7 -5.85 -19.11 6.90
N PRO A 8 -5.18 -17.98 7.08
CA PRO A 8 -4.06 -17.87 8.01
C PRO A 8 -4.56 -17.68 9.45
N HIS A 9 -5.35 -18.64 9.96
CA HIS A 9 -6.05 -18.56 11.25
C HIS A 9 -5.12 -18.27 12.44
N ILE A 10 -3.93 -18.88 12.49
CA ILE A 10 -2.95 -18.65 13.56
C ILE A 10 -2.51 -17.19 13.57
N THR A 11 -2.12 -16.62 12.42
CA THR A 11 -1.67 -15.23 12.36
C THR A 11 -2.81 -14.27 12.64
N THR A 12 -4.03 -14.56 12.16
CA THR A 12 -5.21 -13.73 12.44
C THR A 12 -5.51 -13.66 13.94
N ILE A 13 -5.49 -14.80 14.65
CA ILE A 13 -5.73 -14.83 16.10
C ILE A 13 -4.64 -14.06 16.84
N TRP A 14 -3.36 -14.31 16.52
CA TRP A 14 -2.25 -13.58 17.14
C TRP A 14 -2.33 -12.08 16.91
N THR A 15 -2.54 -11.63 15.67
CA THR A 15 -2.69 -10.21 15.37
C THR A 15 -3.90 -9.62 16.09
N GLY A 16 -5.04 -10.33 16.15
CA GLY A 16 -6.24 -9.88 16.86
C GLY A 16 -6.01 -9.70 18.36
N VAL A 17 -5.36 -10.66 19.01
CA VAL A 17 -5.02 -10.56 20.45
C VAL A 17 -4.10 -9.38 20.72
N VAL A 18 -3.02 -9.24 19.94
CA VAL A 18 -2.07 -8.13 20.10
C VAL A 18 -2.74 -6.78 19.88
N VAL A 19 -3.52 -6.63 18.81
CA VAL A 19 -4.26 -5.39 18.54
C VAL A 19 -5.29 -5.09 19.63
N GLY A 20 -6.00 -6.11 20.12
CA GLY A 20 -6.99 -5.95 21.19
C GLY A 20 -6.38 -5.47 22.51
N VAL A 21 -5.22 -6.01 22.89
CA VAL A 21 -4.48 -5.57 24.10
C VAL A 21 -4.00 -4.13 23.94
N VAL A 22 -3.44 -3.78 22.78
CA VAL A 22 -2.99 -2.40 22.51
C VAL A 22 -4.17 -1.43 22.50
N ALA A 23 -5.31 -1.81 21.91
CA ALA A 23 -6.51 -0.98 21.88
C ALA A 23 -7.09 -0.69 23.27
N MET A 24 -6.90 -1.59 24.24
CA MET A 24 -7.36 -1.39 25.63
C MET A 24 -6.62 -0.24 26.34
N VAL A 25 -5.34 -0.03 26.01
CA VAL A 25 -4.47 0.93 26.70
C VAL A 25 -4.22 2.22 25.92
N THR A 26 -4.64 2.28 24.66
CA THR A 26 -4.34 3.41 23.76
C THR A 26 -5.59 4.26 23.51
N ASN A 27 -5.41 5.58 23.42
CA ASN A 27 -6.52 6.49 23.12
C ASN A 27 -6.94 6.36 21.64
N ILE A 28 -8.26 6.30 21.40
CA ILE A 28 -8.82 6.20 20.06
C ILE A 28 -8.43 7.36 19.14
N GLY A 29 -8.25 8.58 19.68
CA GLY A 29 -7.84 9.75 18.91
C GLY A 29 -6.43 9.60 18.33
N GLU A 30 -5.47 9.18 19.16
CA GLU A 30 -4.10 8.94 18.69
C GLU A 30 -4.02 7.83 17.64
N LEU A 31 -4.82 6.76 17.82
CA LEU A 31 -4.91 5.67 16.86
C LEU A 31 -5.53 6.12 15.53
N ALA A 32 -6.54 6.98 15.58
CA ALA A 32 -7.17 7.55 14.40
C ALA A 32 -6.19 8.42 13.62
N ASP A 33 -5.44 9.29 14.30
CA ASP A 33 -4.42 10.14 13.67
C ASP A 33 -3.29 9.31 13.02
N LEU A 34 -2.83 8.27 13.71
CA LEU A 34 -1.81 7.34 13.17
C LEU A 34 -2.30 6.55 11.96
N THR A 35 -3.58 6.17 11.94
CA THR A 35 -4.18 5.47 10.80
C THR A 35 -4.35 6.43 9.62
N ASN A 36 -4.84 7.66 9.89
CA ASN A 36 -5.06 8.69 8.88
C ASN A 36 -3.75 9.10 8.18
N ILE A 37 -2.66 9.31 8.92
CA ILE A 37 -1.37 9.67 8.28
C ILE A 37 -0.89 8.56 7.34
N GLY A 38 -1.07 7.29 7.72
CA GLY A 38 -0.64 6.15 6.93
C GLY A 38 -1.46 5.96 5.64
N THR A 39 -2.77 6.11 5.72
CA THR A 39 -3.66 6.01 4.55
C THR A 39 -3.45 7.18 3.58
N LEU A 40 -3.32 8.40 4.09
CA LEU A 40 -3.02 9.58 3.29
C LEU A 40 -1.67 9.43 2.58
N PHE A 41 -0.64 8.93 3.26
CA PHE A 41 0.65 8.64 2.64
C PHE A 41 0.56 7.59 1.54
N ALA A 42 -0.17 6.49 1.79
CA ALA A 42 -0.40 5.46 0.77
C ALA A 42 -1.12 6.04 -0.46
N PHE A 43 -2.11 6.92 -0.28
CA PHE A 43 -2.78 7.60 -1.40
C PHE A 43 -1.84 8.53 -2.18
N ILE A 44 -0.97 9.28 -1.50
CA ILE A 44 0.06 10.09 -2.17
C ILE A 44 0.94 9.19 -3.05
N LEU A 45 1.43 8.06 -2.53
CA LEU A 45 2.24 7.11 -3.27
C LEU A 45 1.50 6.53 -4.48
N VAL A 46 0.23 6.20 -4.34
CA VAL A 46 -0.61 5.69 -5.45
C VAL A 46 -0.80 6.76 -6.53
N CYS A 47 -1.11 8.00 -6.15
CA CYS A 47 -1.28 9.10 -7.10
C CYS A 47 0.02 9.38 -7.88
N ILE A 48 1.17 9.36 -7.20
CA ILE A 48 2.49 9.45 -7.84
C ILE A 48 2.73 8.23 -8.74
N GLY A 49 2.44 7.03 -8.24
CA GLY A 49 2.60 5.76 -8.96
C GLY A 49 1.81 5.71 -10.27
N VAL A 50 0.60 6.27 -10.31
CA VAL A 50 -0.19 6.40 -11.55
C VAL A 50 0.51 7.29 -12.59
N ASN A 51 1.18 8.35 -12.14
CA ASN A 51 1.95 9.25 -13.01
C ASN A 51 3.25 8.58 -13.50
N VAL A 52 3.94 7.86 -12.61
CA VAL A 52 5.17 7.10 -12.94
C VAL A 52 4.86 5.96 -13.91
N LEU A 53 3.85 5.13 -13.64
CA LEU A 53 3.50 3.98 -14.48
C LEU A 53 3.06 4.41 -15.89
N ARG A 54 2.57 5.64 -16.07
CA ARG A 54 2.28 6.17 -17.41
C ARG A 54 3.51 6.54 -18.21
N ARG A 55 4.63 6.87 -17.55
CA ARG A 55 5.91 7.12 -18.22
C ARG A 55 6.72 5.85 -18.44
N VAL A 56 6.68 4.93 -17.48
CA VAL A 56 7.49 3.70 -17.52
C VAL A 56 6.91 2.65 -18.45
N ASP A 57 5.58 2.50 -18.48
CA ASP A 57 4.91 1.47 -19.29
C ASP A 57 3.65 2.03 -19.98
N PRO A 58 3.82 2.77 -21.09
CA PRO A 58 2.73 3.44 -21.78
C PRO A 58 1.84 2.48 -22.59
N GLU A 59 2.36 1.35 -23.07
CA GLU A 59 1.64 0.44 -23.98
C GLU A 59 0.72 -0.57 -23.28
N ARG A 60 0.86 -0.73 -21.96
CA ARG A 60 -0.01 -1.62 -21.18
C ARG A 60 -1.50 -1.36 -21.42
N ALA A 61 -2.26 -2.41 -21.72
CA ALA A 61 -3.71 -2.36 -21.85
C ALA A 61 -4.37 -1.92 -20.52
N ARG A 62 -5.13 -0.82 -20.55
CA ARG A 62 -5.79 -0.24 -19.38
C ARG A 62 -7.29 -0.15 -19.65
N PRO A 63 -8.11 -1.10 -19.13
CA PRO A 63 -9.56 -1.10 -19.32
C PRO A 63 -10.24 0.18 -18.80
N PHE A 64 -9.69 0.78 -17.73
CA PHE A 64 -10.10 2.08 -17.22
C PHE A 64 -8.92 3.04 -17.18
N ARG A 65 -9.11 4.25 -17.74
CA ARG A 65 -8.12 5.33 -17.71
C ARG A 65 -8.74 6.52 -16.99
N VAL A 66 -8.05 7.00 -15.95
CA VAL A 66 -8.46 8.23 -15.25
C VAL A 66 -8.56 9.37 -16.28
N PRO A 67 -9.71 10.05 -16.39
CA PRO A 67 -9.85 11.20 -17.27
C PRO A 67 -8.96 12.36 -16.74
N PHE A 68 -8.40 13.18 -17.64
CA PHE A 68 -7.54 14.34 -17.32
C PHE A 68 -6.31 14.08 -16.41
N VAL A 69 -5.55 13.02 -16.69
CA VAL A 69 -4.20 12.87 -16.12
C VAL A 69 -3.24 13.83 -16.84
N PRO A 70 -2.36 14.58 -16.14
CA PRO A 70 -1.93 14.41 -14.74
C PRO A 70 -2.66 15.25 -13.68
N VAL A 71 -3.67 16.04 -14.06
CA VAL A 71 -4.31 17.02 -13.16
C VAL A 71 -4.98 16.35 -11.96
N PHE A 72 -5.78 15.30 -12.17
CA PHE A 72 -6.45 14.60 -11.07
C PHE A 72 -5.50 13.97 -10.05
N PRO A 73 -4.46 13.21 -10.45
CA PRO A 73 -3.47 12.71 -9.51
C PRO A 73 -2.76 13.81 -8.72
N ILE A 74 -2.41 14.93 -9.37
CA ILE A 74 -1.74 16.05 -8.69
C ILE A 74 -2.69 16.68 -7.67
N LEU A 75 -3.95 16.92 -8.03
CA LEU A 75 -4.94 17.46 -7.09
C LEU A 75 -5.15 16.51 -5.90
N GLY A 76 -5.18 15.20 -6.15
CA GLY A 76 -5.25 14.18 -5.09
C GLY A 76 -4.06 14.26 -4.12
N VAL A 77 -2.84 14.40 -4.64
CA VAL A 77 -1.63 14.61 -3.82
C VAL A 77 -1.73 15.90 -3.01
N LEU A 78 -2.16 17.00 -3.61
CA LEU A 78 -2.32 18.29 -2.94
C LEU A 78 -3.34 18.22 -1.80
N MET A 79 -4.49 17.59 -2.03
CA MET A 79 -5.53 17.41 -1.01
C MET A 79 -5.06 16.50 0.13
N CYS A 80 -4.39 15.39 -0.20
CA CYS A 80 -3.84 14.49 0.82
C CYS A 80 -2.74 15.16 1.65
N LEU A 81 -1.86 15.95 1.02
CA LEU A 81 -0.83 16.72 1.72
C LEU A 81 -1.45 17.78 2.63
N ALA A 82 -2.47 18.51 2.16
CA ALA A 82 -3.16 19.51 2.97
C ALA A 82 -3.75 18.88 4.25
N LEU A 83 -4.40 17.72 4.13
CA LEU A 83 -4.90 16.97 5.28
C LEU A 83 -3.75 16.49 6.18
N MET A 84 -2.67 15.99 5.60
CA MET A 84 -1.50 15.48 6.34
C MET A 84 -0.81 16.57 7.18
N LEU A 85 -0.78 17.82 6.69
CA LEU A 85 -0.24 18.98 7.41
C LEU A 85 -1.11 19.44 8.58
N SER A 86 -2.40 19.08 8.57
CA SER A 86 -3.32 19.37 9.68
C SER A 86 -3.14 18.44 10.88
N LEU A 87 -2.35 17.37 10.76
CA LEU A 87 -2.12 16.41 11.84
C LEU A 87 -1.01 16.87 12.80
N PRO A 88 -1.08 16.50 14.10
CA PRO A 88 -0.05 16.82 15.08
C PRO A 88 1.35 16.31 14.67
N VAL A 89 2.38 17.09 15.01
CA VAL A 89 3.80 16.72 14.73
C VAL A 89 4.20 15.40 15.40
N MET A 90 3.57 15.05 16.53
CA MET A 90 3.82 13.77 17.21
C MET A 90 3.48 12.58 16.31
N THR A 91 2.43 12.69 15.49
CA THR A 91 2.00 11.65 14.55
C THR A 91 3.02 11.46 13.43
N TRP A 92 3.61 12.56 12.95
CA TRP A 92 4.71 12.52 11.96
C TRP A 92 5.95 11.81 12.50
N ILE A 93 6.37 12.12 13.72
CA ILE A 93 7.54 11.48 14.35
C ILE A 93 7.31 9.97 14.47
N ARG A 94 6.16 9.55 15.03
CA ARG A 94 5.81 8.12 15.18
C ARG A 94 5.80 7.41 13.82
N PHE A 95 5.24 8.04 12.79
CA PHE A 95 5.19 7.50 11.43
C PHE A 95 6.59 7.34 10.82
N VAL A 96 7.45 8.36 10.91
CA VAL A 96 8.81 8.32 10.36
C VAL A 96 9.68 7.31 11.10
N VAL A 97 9.55 7.21 12.43
CA VAL A 97 10.25 6.18 13.23
C VAL A 97 9.82 4.79 12.79
N TRP A 98 8.52 4.55 12.61
CA TRP A 98 8.01 3.26 12.15
C TRP A 98 8.48 2.93 10.73
N LEU A 99 8.47 3.89 9.81
CA LEU A 99 9.03 3.73 8.47
C LEU A 99 10.53 3.43 8.52
N GLY A 100 11.28 4.11 9.40
CA GLY A 100 12.70 3.86 9.60
C GLY A 100 12.98 2.43 10.08
N ILE A 101 12.20 1.93 11.04
CA ILE A 101 12.28 0.54 11.52
C ILE A 101 11.95 -0.43 10.37
N GLY A 102 10.87 -0.19 9.64
CA GLY A 102 10.48 -1.03 8.50
C GLY A 102 11.55 -1.07 7.41
N LEU A 103 12.16 0.08 7.10
CA LEU A 103 13.24 0.20 6.13
C LEU A 103 14.52 -0.49 6.61
N LEU A 104 14.85 -0.37 7.90
CA LEU A 104 15.98 -1.06 8.52
C LEU A 104 15.81 -2.59 8.43
N ILE A 105 14.63 -3.10 8.80
CA ILE A 105 14.30 -4.53 8.66
C ILE A 105 14.38 -4.95 7.19
N TYR A 106 13.84 -4.14 6.28
CA TYR A 106 13.91 -4.40 4.84
C TYR A 106 15.37 -4.49 4.36
N PHE A 107 16.23 -3.53 4.70
CA PHE A 107 17.63 -3.57 4.27
C PHE A 107 18.40 -4.76 4.89
N LEU A 108 18.18 -5.07 6.16
CA LEU A 108 18.89 -6.14 6.86
C LEU A 108 18.46 -7.55 6.41
N TYR A 109 17.15 -7.74 6.17
CA TYR A 109 16.58 -9.04 5.80
C TYR A 109 16.38 -9.19 4.29
N SER A 110 15.70 -8.23 3.64
CA SER A 110 15.27 -8.31 2.24
C SER A 110 16.44 -8.26 1.26
N VAL A 111 17.48 -7.46 1.51
CA VAL A 111 18.65 -7.42 0.62
C VAL A 111 19.33 -8.79 0.55
N ARG A 112 19.32 -9.55 1.66
CA ARG A 112 19.92 -10.89 1.72
C ARG A 112 19.00 -12.00 1.19
N HIS A 113 17.69 -11.76 1.11
CA HIS A 113 16.68 -12.73 0.65
C HIS A 113 15.96 -12.34 -0.65
N SER A 114 16.40 -11.28 -1.34
CA SER A 114 15.72 -10.76 -2.53
C SER A 114 15.74 -11.79 -3.66
N LYS A 115 14.56 -12.34 -3.94
CA LYS A 115 14.32 -13.32 -5.01
C LYS A 115 14.42 -12.70 -6.41
N ILE A 116 14.71 -11.40 -6.55
CA ILE A 116 14.96 -10.76 -7.86
C ILE A 116 16.23 -11.35 -8.53
N ARG A 117 17.12 -12.00 -7.78
CA ARG A 117 18.28 -12.76 -8.32
C ARG A 117 17.97 -14.23 -8.66
N ARG A 118 16.80 -14.76 -8.30
CA ARG A 118 16.31 -16.07 -8.75
C ARG A 118 15.21 -15.79 -9.78
N GLY A 119 15.55 -15.72 -11.07
CA GLY A 119 14.60 -15.45 -12.16
C GLY A 119 13.39 -16.39 -12.13
N VAL A 120 12.38 -16.02 -11.36
CA VAL A 120 11.05 -16.62 -11.43
C VAL A 120 10.34 -15.79 -12.48
N ASP A 121 10.41 -16.27 -13.71
CA ASP A 121 9.56 -15.80 -14.79
C ASP A 121 8.11 -15.95 -14.34
N VAL A 122 7.49 -14.83 -13.97
CA VAL A 122 6.04 -14.76 -13.86
C VAL A 122 5.54 -14.80 -15.30
N GLY A 123 5.19 -16.00 -15.76
CA GLY A 123 4.75 -16.24 -17.13
C GLY A 123 3.58 -15.33 -17.54
N PRO A 124 3.38 -15.10 -18.85
CA PRO A 124 2.37 -14.18 -19.38
C PRO A 124 0.97 -14.67 -18.97
N THR A 125 0.37 -14.03 -17.98
CA THR A 125 -0.95 -14.44 -17.48
C THR A 125 -2.09 -13.48 -17.85
N GLU A 126 -1.92 -12.56 -18.82
CA GLU A 126 -3.01 -11.60 -19.10
C GLU A 126 -3.05 -10.94 -20.49
N ASP A 127 -2.74 -11.67 -21.57
CA ASP A 127 -3.02 -11.21 -22.96
C ASP A 127 -4.14 -12.02 -23.65
N ILE A 128 -5.03 -12.67 -22.88
CA ILE A 128 -6.24 -13.26 -23.45
C ILE A 128 -7.35 -12.20 -23.39
N PRO A 129 -7.74 -11.56 -24.51
CA PRO A 129 -8.90 -10.69 -24.51
C PRO A 129 -10.14 -11.50 -24.07
N PRO A 130 -11.05 -10.92 -23.26
CA PRO A 130 -12.25 -11.61 -22.85
C PRO A 130 -12.99 -12.15 -24.07
N PRO A 131 -13.55 -13.38 -24.01
CA PRO A 131 -14.28 -13.93 -25.15
C PRO A 131 -15.39 -12.94 -25.51
N LEU A 132 -15.32 -12.43 -26.74
CA LEU A 132 -16.36 -11.59 -27.30
C LEU A 132 -17.65 -12.41 -27.28
N ILE A 133 -18.54 -12.06 -26.34
CA ILE A 133 -19.90 -12.59 -26.30
C ILE A 133 -20.56 -12.10 -27.60
N LYS A 134 -20.62 -12.97 -28.60
CA LYS A 134 -21.51 -12.78 -29.76
C LYS A 134 -22.93 -12.95 -29.25
N THR A 135 -23.62 -11.83 -29.07
CA THR A 135 -25.09 -11.74 -29.15
C THR A 135 -25.46 -11.25 -30.53
#